data_AF-S5RFJ1-F1
#
_entry.id   AF-S5RFJ1-F1
#
_cell.length_a   1.000
_cell.length_b   1.000
_cell.length_c   1.000
_cell.angle_alpha   90.00
_cell.angle_beta   90.00
_cell.angle_gamma   90.00
#
_symmetry.space_group_name_H-M   'P 1'
#
loop_
_entity.id
_entity.type
_entity.pdbx_description
1 polymer ?
#
loop_
_entity_poly.entity_id
_entity_poly.type
_entity_poly.pdbx_seq_one_letter_code
_entity_poly.pdbx_strand_id
1 'polypeptide(L)'
;MAEDEDNQQGGEGLKYLGFVQDAARYAVTTFSNVYLYAKDKSGPLQPGVDIIEGPVKNVAEPLYNRFSYIPNGALKFVDSTVDASVTIIDRSLPPIVKEASNQVVSVDPAAPEAARSLASPLPERTKIPSKVFDGDN
;
A
#
# COMPACT_ATOMS: atom_id res chain seq x y z
N MET A 1 -18.48 29.50 -27.39
CA MET A 1 -17.33 28.59 -27.31
C MET A 1 -16.50 29.07 -26.14
N ALA A 2 -16.73 28.53 -24.96
CA ALA A 2 -15.95 28.85 -23.76
C ALA A 2 -15.08 27.62 -23.51
N GLU A 3 -13.79 27.79 -23.70
CA GLU A 3 -12.80 26.73 -23.59
C GLU A 3 -12.39 26.60 -22.12
N ASP A 4 -12.73 25.44 -21.56
CA ASP A 4 -12.05 24.67 -20.52
C ASP A 4 -11.08 25.42 -19.60
N GLU A 5 -11.61 25.87 -18.46
CA GLU A 5 -10.81 26.12 -17.26
C GLU A 5 -10.38 24.76 -16.67
N ASP A 6 -9.17 24.30 -16.99
CA ASP A 6 -8.44 23.31 -16.19
C ASP A 6 -8.00 23.97 -14.89
N ASN A 7 -8.97 24.23 -14.02
CA ASN A 7 -8.75 24.56 -12.62
C ASN A 7 -8.42 23.26 -11.87
N GLN A 8 -7.23 22.72 -12.12
CA GLN A 8 -6.55 21.84 -11.16
C GLN A 8 -6.07 22.70 -9.98
N GLN A 9 -7.03 23.25 -9.24
CA GLN A 9 -6.87 23.54 -7.82
C GLN A 9 -6.72 22.19 -7.11
N GLY A 10 -5.51 21.62 -7.19
CA GLY A 10 -5.07 20.49 -6.39
C GLY A 10 -4.96 20.95 -4.94
N GLY A 11 -6.09 20.90 -4.24
CA GLY A 11 -6.23 21.39 -2.88
C GLY A 11 -5.21 20.78 -1.93
N GLU A 12 -4.38 21.65 -1.34
CA GLU A 12 -4.00 21.76 0.09
C GLU A 12 -3.54 20.51 0.88
N GLY A 13 -3.58 19.29 0.35
CA GLY A 13 -3.35 18.01 1.03
C GLY A 13 -2.37 17.07 0.31
N LEU A 14 -2.07 15.93 0.94
CA LEU A 14 -1.20 14.87 0.41
C LEU A 14 -1.99 14.02 -0.61
N LYS A 15 -1.50 13.88 -1.84
CA LYS A 15 -2.17 13.21 -2.97
C LYS A 15 -2.12 11.68 -2.87
N TYR A 16 -1.05 11.12 -2.32
CA TYR A 16 -0.84 9.66 -2.19
C TYR A 16 -0.62 9.23 -0.74
N LEU A 17 0.02 10.08 0.07
CA LEU A 17 0.46 9.76 1.43
C LEU A 17 -0.50 10.22 2.54
N GLY A 18 -1.74 10.61 2.20
CA GLY A 18 -2.75 11.00 3.19
C GLY A 18 -3.00 9.92 4.26
N PHE A 19 -3.07 8.65 3.84
CA PHE A 19 -3.28 7.53 4.77
C PHE A 19 -2.13 7.37 5.78
N VAL A 20 -0.91 7.77 5.41
CA VAL A 20 0.25 7.72 6.33
C VAL A 20 0.08 8.75 7.44
N GLN A 21 -0.41 9.94 7.08
CA GLN A 21 -0.71 10.98 8.06
C GLN A 21 -1.80 10.54 9.04
N ASP A 22 -2.87 9.92 8.53
CA ASP A 22 -3.95 9.39 9.37
C ASP A 22 -3.50 8.20 10.23
N ALA A 23 -2.71 7.29 9.68
CA ALA A 23 -2.14 6.16 10.42
C ALA A 23 -1.20 6.65 11.52
N ALA A 24 -0.36 7.66 11.25
CA ALA A 24 0.52 8.25 12.25
C ALA A 24 -0.28 8.89 13.40
N ARG A 25 -1.36 9.63 13.09
CA ARG A 25 -2.26 10.20 14.10
C ARG A 25 -2.89 9.09 14.94
N TYR A 26 -3.43 8.05 14.30
CA TYR A 26 -4.04 6.92 14.98
C TYR A 26 -3.04 6.19 15.88
N ALA A 27 -1.81 5.97 15.41
CA ALA A 27 -0.75 5.36 16.18
C ALA A 27 -0.42 6.20 17.42
N VAL A 28 -0.19 7.51 17.27
CA VAL A 28 0.10 8.42 18.38
C VAL A 28 -1.01 8.36 19.43
N THR A 29 -2.27 8.47 19.03
CA THR A 29 -3.41 8.38 19.96
C THR A 29 -3.47 7.03 20.65
N THR A 30 -3.33 5.93 19.91
CA THR A 30 -3.42 4.58 20.45
C THR A 30 -2.31 4.30 21.44
N PHE A 31 -1.05 4.57 21.08
CA PHE A 31 0.08 4.37 21.98
C PHE A 31 0.05 5.30 23.19
N SER A 32 -0.44 6.53 23.04
CA SER A 32 -0.64 7.45 24.18
C SER A 32 -1.64 6.88 25.18
N ASN A 33 -2.76 6.32 24.69
CA ASN A 33 -3.76 5.70 25.55
C ASN A 33 -3.22 4.44 26.25
N VAL A 34 -2.47 3.60 25.53
CA VAL A 34 -1.82 2.41 26.10
C VAL A 34 -0.81 2.81 27.17
N TYR A 35 0.02 3.81 26.89
CA TYR A 35 0.98 4.34 27.86
C TYR A 35 0.29 4.90 29.11
N LEU A 36 -0.74 5.73 28.93
CA LEU A 36 -1.48 6.32 30.06
C LEU A 36 -2.15 5.24 30.92
N TYR A 37 -2.73 4.22 30.28
CA TYR A 37 -3.30 3.07 30.98
C TYR A 37 -2.23 2.30 31.76
N ALA A 38 -1.09 1.99 31.13
CA ALA A 38 0.01 1.30 31.79
C ALA A 38 0.58 2.12 32.95
N LYS A 39 0.68 3.45 32.79
CA LYS A 39 1.13 4.37 33.84
C LYS A 39 0.16 4.38 35.02
N ASP A 40 -1.15 4.51 34.80
CA ASP A 40 -2.18 4.46 35.84
C ASP A 40 -2.18 3.12 36.60
N LYS A 41 -1.90 2.01 35.89
CA LYS A 41 -1.87 0.66 36.48
C LYS A 41 -0.50 0.22 37.00
N SER A 42 0.50 1.09 36.97
CA SER A 42 1.88 0.74 37.35
C SER A 42 2.12 0.65 38.87
N GLY A 43 1.15 1.07 39.69
CA GLY A 43 1.19 0.93 41.14
C GLY A 43 2.43 1.60 41.77
N PRO A 44 3.26 0.90 42.56
CA PRO A 44 4.45 1.48 43.20
C PRO A 44 5.48 2.09 42.23
N LEU A 45 5.42 1.76 40.93
CA LEU A 45 6.35 2.27 39.92
C LEU A 45 5.90 3.60 39.29
N GLN A 46 4.64 4.01 39.49
CA GLN A 46 4.10 5.25 38.96
C GLN A 46 4.93 6.48 39.31
N PRO A 47 5.39 6.69 40.57
CA PRO A 47 6.19 7.85 40.92
C PRO A 47 7.52 7.90 40.18
N GLY A 48 8.12 6.74 39.89
CA GLY A 48 9.36 6.65 39.12
C GLY A 48 9.20 7.08 37.67
N VAL A 49 8.05 6.74 37.06
CA VAL A 49 7.71 7.19 35.70
C VAL A 49 7.45 8.69 35.66
N ASP A 50 6.73 9.25 36.64
CA ASP A 50 6.43 10.68 36.69
C ASP A 50 7.68 11.55 36.89
N ILE A 51 8.65 11.07 37.69
CA ILE A 51 9.93 11.77 37.93
C ILE A 51 10.74 11.96 36.64
N ILE A 52 10.73 10.98 35.74
CA ILE A 52 11.47 11.06 34.49
C ILE A 52 10.66 11.70 33.36
N GLU A 53 9.32 11.54 33.37
CA GLU A 53 8.44 12.09 32.35
C GLU A 53 8.44 13.63 32.40
N GLY A 54 8.33 14.23 33.59
CA GLY A 54 8.24 15.68 33.75
C GLY A 54 9.41 16.45 33.12
N PRO A 55 10.67 16.14 33.47
CA PRO A 55 11.85 16.80 32.89
C PRO A 55 11.97 16.55 31.39
N VAL A 56 11.72 15.32 30.92
CA VAL A 56 11.81 14.96 29.50
C VAL A 56 10.76 15.72 28.69
N LYS A 57 9.53 15.83 29.20
CA LYS A 57 8.47 16.59 28.57
C LYS A 57 8.83 18.07 28.46
N ASN A 58 9.37 18.66 29.53
CA ASN A 58 9.77 20.06 29.53
C ASN A 58 10.88 20.39 28.50
N VAL A 59 11.81 19.46 28.24
CA VAL A 59 12.84 19.66 27.21
C VAL A 59 12.35 19.32 25.81
N ALA A 60 11.42 18.36 25.69
CA ALA A 60 10.88 17.91 24.42
C ALA A 60 9.78 18.84 23.88
N GLU A 61 9.04 19.53 24.75
CA GLU A 61 7.94 20.42 24.35
C GLU A 61 8.40 21.58 23.44
N PRO A 62 9.50 22.30 23.74
CA PRO A 62 10.06 23.28 22.81
C PRO A 62 10.50 22.67 21.47
N LEU A 63 11.00 21.42 21.48
CA LEU A 63 11.40 20.72 20.27
C LEU A 63 10.18 20.35 19.44
N TYR A 64 9.12 19.82 20.04
CA TYR A 64 7.89 19.51 19.30
C TYR A 64 7.28 20.77 18.67
N ASN A 65 7.20 21.88 19.42
CA ASN A 65 6.71 23.14 18.88
C ASN A 65 7.60 23.69 17.75
N ARG A 66 8.92 23.43 17.81
CA ARG A 66 9.88 23.87 16.78
C ARG A 66 9.95 22.95 15.56
N PHE A 67 9.59 21.69 15.69
CA PHE A 67 9.73 20.69 14.63
C PHE A 67 8.40 20.14 14.12
N SER A 68 7.26 20.48 14.72
CA SER A 68 5.93 19.97 14.35
C SER A 68 5.55 20.17 12.87
N TYR A 69 6.10 21.21 12.22
CA TYR A 69 5.89 21.50 10.79
C TYR A 69 6.78 20.67 9.86
N ILE A 70 7.91 20.15 10.35
CA ILE A 70 8.89 19.43 9.53
C ILE A 70 8.37 18.06 9.04
N PRO A 71 7.69 17.25 9.86
CA PRO A 71 7.07 16.00 9.40
C PRO A 71 6.08 16.22 8.25
N ASN A 72 5.28 17.29 8.32
CA ASN A 72 4.31 17.60 7.26
C ASN A 72 5.01 18.05 5.97
N GLY A 73 6.06 18.88 6.09
CA GLY A 73 6.87 19.30 4.94
C GLY A 73 7.62 18.14 4.27
N ALA A 74 8.21 17.25 5.08
CA ALA A 74 8.88 16.05 4.59
C ALA A 74 7.89 15.10 3.90
N LEU A 75 6.71 14.88 4.49
CA LEU A 75 5.69 14.02 3.90
C LEU A 75 5.17 14.60 2.58
N LYS A 76 4.99 15.93 2.50
CA LYS A 76 4.60 16.62 1.26
C LYS A 76 5.68 16.53 0.18
N PHE A 77 6.96 16.59 0.55
CA PHE A 77 8.06 16.41 -0.40
C PHE A 77 8.08 15.00 -0.98
N VAL A 78 7.96 13.98 -0.14
CA VAL A 78 7.90 12.58 -0.60
C VAL A 78 6.64 12.37 -1.45
N ASP A 79 5.50 12.91 -1.04
CA ASP A 79 4.24 12.83 -1.79
C ASP A 79 4.35 13.44 -3.20
N SER A 80 4.98 14.61 -3.32
CA SER A 80 5.27 15.25 -4.61
C SER A 80 6.28 14.45 -5.46
N THR A 81 7.23 13.77 -4.82
CA THR A 81 8.19 12.88 -5.52
C THR A 81 7.48 11.66 -6.08
N VAL A 82 6.53 11.10 -5.33
CA VAL A 82 5.67 10.00 -5.81
C VAL A 82 4.83 10.49 -6.99
N ASP A 83 4.27 11.69 -6.92
CA ASP A 83 3.49 12.26 -8.03
C ASP A 83 4.29 12.40 -9.32
N ALA A 84 5.52 12.94 -9.22
CA ALA A 84 6.42 13.07 -10.36
C ALA A 84 6.74 11.69 -10.96
N SER A 85 6.97 10.69 -10.11
CA SER A 85 7.26 9.31 -10.55
C SER A 85 6.06 8.69 -11.28
N VAL A 86 4.86 8.82 -10.73
CA VAL A 86 3.61 8.35 -11.36
C VAL A 86 3.40 9.02 -12.71
N THR A 87 3.64 10.33 -12.81
CA THR A 87 3.48 11.09 -14.06
C THR A 87 4.48 10.65 -15.14
N ILE A 88 5.74 10.36 -14.77
CA ILE A 88 6.76 9.85 -15.70
C ILE A 88 6.36 8.47 -16.22
N ILE A 89 5.93 7.58 -15.32
CA ILE A 89 5.46 6.25 -15.69
C ILE A 89 4.26 6.36 -16.62
N ASP A 90 3.27 7.18 -16.27
CA ASP A 90 2.06 7.35 -17.08
C ASP A 90 2.35 7.85 -18.51
N ARG A 91 3.35 8.73 -18.68
CA ARG A 91 3.81 9.20 -20.01
C ARG A 91 4.63 8.17 -20.78
N SER A 92 5.32 7.27 -20.09
CA SER A 92 6.21 6.28 -20.69
C SER A 92 5.48 4.99 -21.12
N LEU A 93 4.23 4.81 -20.69
CA LEU A 93 3.44 3.62 -21.00
C LEU A 93 2.63 3.80 -22.31
N PRO A 94 2.79 2.91 -23.31
CA PRO A 94 1.99 2.96 -24.53
C PRO A 94 0.50 2.73 -24.26
N PRO A 95 -0.42 3.28 -25.08
CA PRO A 95 -1.87 3.23 -24.84
C PRO A 95 -2.43 1.83 -24.58
N ILE A 96 -1.85 0.81 -25.24
CA ILE A 96 -2.25 -0.60 -25.17
C ILE A 96 -2.14 -1.18 -23.75
N VAL A 97 -1.13 -0.80 -22.96
CA VAL A 97 -1.01 -1.29 -21.58
C VAL A 97 -1.97 -0.57 -20.61
N LYS A 98 -2.35 0.68 -20.91
CA LYS A 98 -3.39 1.40 -20.15
C LYS A 98 -4.76 0.76 -20.38
N GLU A 99 -5.04 0.37 -21.62
CA GLU A 99 -6.30 -0.25 -22.01
C GLU A 99 -6.41 -1.71 -21.50
N ALA A 100 -5.31 -2.46 -21.49
CA ALA A 100 -5.28 -3.82 -20.93
C ALA A 100 -5.51 -3.83 -19.40
N SER A 101 -4.99 -2.85 -18.65
CA SER A 101 -5.23 -2.75 -17.20
C SER A 101 -6.70 -2.49 -16.85
N ASN A 102 -7.40 -1.69 -17.66
CA ASN A 102 -8.84 -1.44 -17.48
C ASN A 102 -9.70 -2.65 -17.88
N GLN A 103 -9.19 -3.52 -18.76
CA GLN A 103 -9.89 -4.74 -19.20
C GLN A 103 -9.78 -5.91 -18.21
N VAL A 104 -8.93 -5.84 -17.19
CA VAL A 104 -8.81 -6.90 -16.17
C VAL A 104 -9.93 -6.84 -15.12
N VAL A 105 -10.68 -5.73 -15.01
CA VAL A 105 -11.82 -5.61 -14.07
C VAL A 105 -13.10 -6.28 -14.60
N SER A 106 -13.15 -6.66 -15.88
CA SER A 106 -14.26 -7.43 -16.44
C SER A 106 -13.86 -8.88 -16.70
N VAL A 107 -13.36 -9.58 -15.69
CA VAL A 107 -13.47 -11.05 -15.68
C VAL A 107 -14.89 -11.36 -15.21
N ASP A 108 -15.73 -11.65 -16.20
CA ASP A 108 -17.09 -12.14 -16.03
C ASP A 108 -17.10 -13.34 -15.05
N PRO A 109 -17.90 -13.33 -13.97
CA PRO A 109 -18.10 -14.49 -13.10
C PRO A 109 -18.71 -15.72 -13.81
N ALA A 110 -19.01 -15.64 -15.11
CA ALA A 110 -19.49 -16.75 -15.93
C ALA A 110 -18.40 -17.72 -16.45
N ALA A 111 -17.12 -17.53 -16.13
CA ALA A 111 -16.03 -18.43 -16.54
C ALA A 111 -15.87 -19.81 -15.84
N PRO A 112 -16.76 -20.36 -14.98
CA PRO A 112 -16.62 -21.75 -14.51
C PRO A 112 -16.98 -22.80 -15.58
N GLU A 113 -17.68 -22.42 -16.65
CA GLU A 113 -18.25 -23.39 -17.60
C GLU A 113 -17.26 -23.80 -18.71
N ALA A 114 -16.37 -22.90 -19.13
CA ALA A 114 -15.29 -23.22 -20.05
C ALA A 114 -14.24 -24.16 -19.42
N ALA A 115 -14.01 -24.04 -18.11
CA ALA A 115 -13.13 -24.95 -17.36
C ALA A 115 -13.73 -26.36 -17.22
N ARG A 116 -15.06 -26.49 -17.15
CA ARG A 116 -15.75 -27.80 -17.09
C ARG A 116 -15.71 -28.56 -18.42
N SER A 117 -15.60 -27.87 -19.55
CA SER A 117 -15.46 -28.53 -20.86
C SER A 117 -14.10 -29.22 -21.05
N LEU A 118 -13.08 -28.81 -20.28
CA LEU A 118 -11.76 -29.47 -20.24
C LEU A 118 -11.70 -30.65 -19.26
N ALA A 119 -12.76 -30.91 -18.49
CA ALA A 119 -12.86 -32.05 -17.59
C ALA A 119 -13.47 -33.30 -18.27
N SER A 120 -13.51 -33.34 -19.61
CA SER A 120 -13.83 -34.58 -20.33
C SER A 120 -12.62 -35.53 -20.25
N PRO A 121 -12.80 -36.77 -19.74
CA PRO A 121 -11.73 -37.75 -19.61
C PRO A 121 -11.09 -38.04 -20.97
N LEU A 122 -9.76 -37.97 -21.02
CA LEU A 122 -8.95 -38.33 -22.18
C LEU A 122 -9.32 -39.75 -22.65
N PRO A 123 -9.66 -39.96 -23.94
CA PRO A 123 -9.86 -41.30 -24.46
C PRO A 123 -8.53 -42.05 -24.45
N GLU A 124 -8.48 -43.08 -23.62
CA GLU A 124 -7.45 -44.10 -23.54
C GLU A 124 -7.23 -44.73 -24.93
N ARG A 125 -6.19 -44.32 -25.65
CA ARG A 125 -5.70 -45.07 -26.82
C ARG A 125 -4.31 -44.65 -27.28
N THR A 126 -3.28 -45.37 -26.82
CA THR A 126 -2.05 -45.56 -27.60
C THR A 126 -1.68 -47.03 -27.59
N LYS A 127 -2.11 -47.75 -28.64
CA LYS A 127 -1.45 -49.00 -29.03
C LYS A 127 -0.10 -48.62 -29.65
N ILE A 128 0.97 -48.97 -28.94
CA ILE A 128 2.35 -48.90 -29.39
C ILE A 128 2.58 -49.98 -30.48
N PRO A 129 3.02 -49.65 -31.71
CA PRO A 129 3.64 -50.65 -32.58
C PRO A 129 5.08 -50.87 -32.14
N SER A 130 5.35 -52.07 -31.63
CA SER A 130 6.69 -52.58 -31.32
C SER A 130 7.53 -52.65 -32.60
N LYS A 131 8.58 -51.84 -32.67
CA LYS A 131 9.69 -52.07 -33.60
C LYS A 131 10.86 -52.61 -32.80
N VAL A 132 11.04 -53.92 -32.98
CA VAL A 132 12.14 -54.77 -32.53
C VAL A 132 13.47 -54.17 -32.97
N PHE A 133 14.38 -53.96 -32.01
CA PHE A 133 15.81 -53.86 -32.27
C PHE A 133 16.42 -55.14 -31.68
N ASP A 134 16.48 -56.18 -32.51
CA ASP A 134 17.34 -57.33 -32.31
C ASP A 134 18.68 -56.98 -32.96
N GLY A 135 19.72 -56.90 -32.14
CA GLY A 135 21.10 -56.77 -32.57
C GLY A 135 21.88 -57.88 -31.90
N ASP A 136 22.40 -58.78 -32.73
CA ASP A 136 23.25 -59.90 -32.40
C ASP A 136 24.28 -59.60 -31.29
N ASN A 137 24.31 -60.47 -30.27
CA ASN A 137 25.48 -61.29 -29.90
C ASN A 137 25.24 -62.08 -28.60
#